data_AF-A0A839IYM4-F1
#
_entry.id   AF-A0A839IYM4-F1
#
_cell.length_a   1.000
_cell.length_b   1.000
_cell.length_c   1.000
_cell.angle_alpha   90.00
_cell.angle_beta   90.00
_cell.angle_gamma   90.00
#
_symmetry.space_group_name_H-M   'P 1'
#
loop_
_entity.id
_entity.type
_entity.pdbx_description
1 polymer ?
#
loop_
_entity_poly.entity_id
_entity_poly.type
_entity_poly.pdbx_seq_one_letter_code
_entity_poly.pdbx_strand_id
1 'polypeptide(L)' 'MKVLLLAGGLGTRISEETHLKPKPMIEIGGKPILWHIMKMYSHYGFNEF' A
#
# COMPACT_ATOMS: atom_id res chain seq x y z
N MET A 1 -16.07 -8.84 -6.28
CA MET A 1 -15.43 -9.70 -5.26
C MET A 1 -14.61 -8.79 -4.39
N LYS A 2 -14.81 -8.86 -3.08
CA LYS A 2 -14.16 -7.98 -2.12
C LYS A 2 -12.71 -8.43 -1.88
N VAL A 3 -11.78 -7.48 -1.87
CA VAL A 3 -10.36 -7.68 -1.63
C VAL A 3 -10.02 -7.07 -0.29
N LEU A 4 -9.44 -7.84 0.63
CA LEU A 4 -8.93 -7.31 1.88
C LEU A 4 -7.43 -7.00 1.72
N LEU A 5 -7.04 -5.74 1.89
CA LEU A 5 -5.64 -5.32 1.88
C LEU A 5 -5.12 -5.18 3.31
N LEU A 6 -4.21 -6.05 3.72
CA LEU A 6 -3.52 -5.96 5.01
C LEU A 6 -2.40 -4.93 4.95
N ALA A 7 -2.75 -3.67 5.22
CA ALA A 7 -1.84 -2.53 5.20
C ALA A 7 -1.17 -2.27 6.57
N GLY A 8 -1.15 -3.26 7.47
CA GLY A 8 -0.56 -3.17 8.81
C GLY A 8 0.80 -3.85 8.91
N GLY A 9 1.60 -3.48 9.93
CA GLY A 9 2.87 -4.11 10.26
C GLY A 9 3.82 -3.15 10.97
N LEU A 10 4.51 -3.61 12.02
CA LEU A 10 5.49 -2.80 12.74
C LEU A 10 6.74 -2.65 11.87
N GLY A 11 6.90 -1.47 11.25
CA GLY A 11 7.98 -1.16 10.32
C GLY A 11 9.34 -1.04 11.01
N THR A 12 10.01 -2.17 11.25
CA THR A 12 11.33 -2.19 11.94
C THR A 12 12.53 -2.08 10.99
N ARG A 13 12.32 -2.18 9.67
CA ARG A 13 13.39 -2.23 8.66
C ARG A 13 13.56 -0.95 7.84
N ILE A 14 12.59 -0.03 7.87
CA ILE A 14 12.61 1.27 7.14
C ILE A 14 12.18 2.36 8.14
N SER A 15 12.78 2.37 9.33
CA SER A 15 12.27 3.19 10.44
C SER A 15 12.34 4.69 10.13
N GLU A 16 13.37 5.13 9.41
CA GLU A 16 13.64 6.55 9.11
C GLU A 16 12.48 7.26 8.39
N GLU A 17 11.83 6.61 7.42
CA GLU A 17 10.64 7.19 6.75
C GLU A 17 9.33 6.85 7.47
N THR A 18 9.25 5.71 8.15
CA THR A 18 7.99 5.29 8.80
C THR A 18 7.63 6.06 10.06
N HIS A 19 8.54 6.87 10.61
CA HIS A 19 8.20 7.79 11.71
C HIS A 19 7.21 8.90 11.28
N LEU A 20 7.20 9.28 10.00
CA LEU A 20 6.37 10.37 9.48
C LEU A 20 5.11 9.89 8.77
N LYS A 21 5.16 8.73 8.11
CA LYS A 21 4.02 8.15 7.38
C LYS A 21 4.00 6.62 7.49
N PRO A 22 2.82 5.97 7.58
CA PRO A 22 2.73 4.52 7.52
C PRO A 22 3.38 3.97 6.24
N LYS A 23 4.06 2.82 6.32
CA LYS A 23 4.74 2.19 5.17
C LYS A 23 3.87 2.07 3.89
N PRO A 24 2.58 1.68 3.95
CA PRO A 24 1.73 1.62 2.76
C PRO A 24 1.55 2.96 2.03
N MET A 25 1.79 4.06 2.74
CA MET A 25 1.65 5.43 2.25
C MET A 25 2.95 6.03 1.71
N ILE A 26 4.07 5.31 1.81
CA ILE A 26 5.34 5.72 1.19
C ILE A 26 5.13 5.77 -0.33
N GLU A 27 5.64 6.83 -0.97
CA GLU A 27 5.47 7.05 -2.39
C GLU A 27 6.57 6.38 -3.21
N ILE A 28 6.18 5.72 -4.30
CA ILE A 28 7.05 5.22 -5.35
C ILE A 28 6.58 5.85 -6.66
N GLY A 29 7.44 6.62 -7.31
CA GLY A 29 7.09 7.32 -8.55
C GLY A 29 5.91 8.30 -8.40
N GLY A 30 5.80 8.98 -7.25
CA GLY A 30 4.75 9.98 -6.97
C GLY A 30 3.38 9.41 -6.63
N LYS A 31 3.28 8.10 -6.34
CA LYS A 31 2.04 7.44 -5.86
C LYS A 31 2.35 6.50 -4.69
N PRO A 32 1.46 6.39 -3.68
CA PRO A 32 1.64 5.49 -2.56
C PRO A 32 1.80 4.03 -2.99
N ILE A 33 2.56 3.23 -2.23
CA ILE A 33 2.64 1.76 -2.41
C ILE A 33 1.25 1.13 -2.49
N LEU A 34 0.33 1.55 -1.62
CA LEU A 34 -1.05 1.03 -1.61
C LEU A 34 -1.76 1.26 -2.94
N TRP A 35 -1.52 2.40 -3.60
CA TRP A 35 -2.09 2.69 -4.92
C TRP A 35 -1.60 1.70 -5.98
N HIS A 36 -0.30 1.37 -5.96
CA HIS A 36 0.26 0.39 -6.90
C HIS A 36 -0.36 -1.00 -6.69
N ILE A 37 -0.58 -1.41 -5.43
CA ILE A 37 -1.24 -2.68 -5.10
C ILE A 37 -2.68 -2.68 -5.60
N MET A 38 -3.47 -1.65 -5.29
CA MET A 38 -4.85 -1.51 -5.77
C MET A 38 -4.91 -1.57 -7.29
N LYS A 39 -4.01 -0.88 -8.00
CA LYS A 39 -3.92 -0.91 -9.47
C LYS A 39 -3.70 -2.31 -10.01
N MET A 40 -2.85 -3.13 -9.37
CA MET A 40 -2.64 -4.53 -9.77
C MET A 40 -3.93 -5.35 -9.65
N TYR A 41 -4.66 -5.23 -8.55
CA TYR A 41 -5.93 -5.93 -8.37
C TYR A 41 -7.01 -5.44 -9.35
N SER A 42 -7.09 -4.13 -9.58
CA SER A 42 -8.00 -3.55 -10.56
C SER A 42 -7.73 -4.04 -11.98
N HIS A 43 -6.47 -4.29 -12.35
CA HIS A 43 -6.11 -4.89 -13.64
C HIS A 43 -6.75 -6.27 -13.85
N TYR A 44 -6.93 -7.04 -12.77
CA TYR A 44 -7.62 -8.34 -12.79
C TYR A 44 -9.13 -8.24 -12.52
N GLY A 45 -9.71 -7.04 -12.55
CA GLY A 45 -11.15 -6.82 -12.39
C GLY A 45 -11.64 -6.76 -10.94
N PHE A 46 -10.75 -6.75 -9.95
CA PHE A 46 -11.12 -6.58 -8.54
C PHE A 46 -11.09 -5.09 -8.18
N ASN A 47 -12.26 -4.51 -7.92
CA ASN A 47 -12.41 -3.08 -7.67
C ASN A 47 -13.11 -2.75 -6.33
N GLU A 48 -13.47 -3.77 -5.56
CA GLU A 48 -14.06 -3.63 -4.23
C GLU A 48 -12.97 -3.96 -3.20
N PHE A 49 -12.42 -2.94 -2.55
CA PHE A 49 -11.31 -3.06 -1.58
C PHE A 49 -11.75 -2.64 -0.18
#